data_AF-A0AAW4W4W3-F1
#
_entry.id   AF-A0AAW4W4W3-F1
#
_cell.length_a   1.000
_cell.length_b   1.000
_cell.length_c   1.000
_cell.angle_alpha   90.00
_cell.angle_beta   90.00
_cell.angle_gamma   90.00
#
_symmetry.space_group_name_H-M   'P 1'
#
loop_
_entity.id
_entity.type
_entity.pdbx_description
1 polymer ?
#
loop_
_entity_poly.entity_id
_entity_poly.type
_entity_poly.pdbx_seq_one_letter_code
_entity_poly.pdbx_strand_id
1 'polypeptide(L)' 'MPCSSRKARTLLNNKKACVAKRTPFTIKLLHGSAGYKQPITLGVDAGSRYVGLW' A
#
# COMPACT_ATOMS: atom_id res chain seq x y z
N MET A 1 -2.23 3.67 -1.70
CA MET A 1 -1.90 5.02 -2.23
C MET A 1 -3.18 5.85 -2.31
N PRO A 2 -3.18 7.16 -1.99
CA PRO A 2 -4.37 7.99 -2.20
C PRO A 2 -4.54 8.25 -3.70
N CYS A 3 -5.40 7.48 -4.35
CA CYS A 3 -5.62 7.56 -5.80
C CYS A 3 -6.42 8.80 -6.26
N SER A 4 -6.65 9.80 -5.40
CA SER A 4 -7.37 11.02 -5.77
C SER A 4 -6.94 12.24 -4.95
N SER A 5 -7.04 13.43 -5.56
CA SER A 5 -6.69 14.70 -4.94
C SER A 5 -7.55 15.03 -3.70
N ARG A 6 -8.81 14.56 -3.67
CA ARG A 6 -9.69 14.68 -2.50
C ARG A 6 -9.14 13.91 -1.29
N LYS A 7 -8.75 12.65 -1.50
CA LYS A 7 -8.17 11.81 -0.44
C LYS A 7 -6.88 12.42 0.11
N ALA A 8 -6.02 12.97 -0.76
CA ALA A 8 -4.81 13.67 -0.34
C ALA A 8 -5.10 14.88 0.57
N ARG A 9 -6.06 15.73 0.21
CA ARG A 9 -6.49 16.88 1.04
C ARG A 9 -7.03 16.45 2.40
N THR A 10 -7.90 15.43 2.43
CA THR A 10 -8.42 14.89 3.69
C THR A 10 -7.31 14.37 4.61
N LEU A 11 -6.29 13.70 4.07
CA LEU A 11 -5.16 13.21 4.85
C LEU A 11 -4.29 14.34 5.42
N LEU A 12 -4.07 15.41 4.65
CA LEU A 12 -3.35 16.60 5.09
C LEU A 12 -4.13 17.35 6.18
N ASN A 13 -5.43 17.59 5.98
CA ASN A 13 -6.29 18.27 6.95
C ASN A 13 -6.37 17.51 8.28
N ASN A 14 -6.42 16.18 8.22
CA ASN A 14 -6.45 15.34 9.41
C ASN A 14 -5.07 15.16 10.07
N LYS A 15 -4.04 15.87 9.62
CA LYS A 15 -2.64 15.74 10.10
C LYS A 15 -2.13 14.30 10.07
N LYS A 16 -2.61 13.52 9.09
CA LYS A 16 -2.25 12.11 8.87
C LYS A 16 -1.10 11.94 7.87
N ALA A 17 -0.80 12.98 7.11
CA ALA A 17 0.25 13.05 6.12
C ALA A 17 0.92 14.42 6.11
N CYS A 18 2.13 14.50 5.59
CA CYS A 18 2.83 15.75 5.29
C CYS A 18 3.17 15.84 3.80
N VAL A 19 3.32 17.06 3.28
CA VAL A 19 3.77 17.27 1.89
C VAL A 19 5.27 17.00 1.82
N ALA A 20 5.68 16.05 0.99
CA ALA A 20 7.08 15.71 0.77
C ALA A 20 7.66 16.49 -0.42
N LYS A 21 6.87 16.66 -1.49
CA LYS A 21 7.28 17.38 -2.70
C LYS A 21 6.08 18.06 -3.35
N ARG A 22 6.26 19.25 -3.92
CA ARG A 22 5.21 19.97 -4.65
C ARG A 22 5.07 19.51 -6.10
N THR A 23 6.19 19.20 -6.76
CA THR A 23 6.20 18.80 -8.17
C THR A 23 7.23 17.68 -8.42
N PRO A 24 6.82 16.47 -8.80
CA PRO A 24 5.44 15.97 -8.75
C PRO A 24 4.90 15.99 -7.31
N PHE A 25 3.60 16.29 -7.17
CA PHE A 25 2.97 16.44 -5.86
C PHE A 25 2.95 15.10 -5.12
N THR A 26 3.66 15.05 -3.99
CA THR A 26 3.87 13.83 -3.23
C THR A 26 3.60 14.11 -1.75
N ILE A 27 2.80 13.24 -1.11
CA ILE A 27 2.57 13.29 0.34
C ILE A 27 3.15 12.04 1.00
N LYS A 28 3.71 12.20 2.19
CA LYS A 28 4.22 11.10 3.03
C LYS A 28 3.25 10.88 4.19
N LEU A 29 2.84 9.64 4.41
CA LEU A 29 2.03 9.28 5.58
C LEU A 29 2.90 9.33 6.84
N LEU A 30 2.35 9.86 7.93
CA LEU A 30 3.06 9.93 9.22
C LEU A 30 3.01 8.59 9.98
N HIS A 31 2.04 7.75 9.65
CA HIS A 31 1.89 6.41 10.19
C HIS A 31 1.98 5.38 9.07
N GLY A 32 2.42 4.17 9.41
CA GLY A 32 2.42 3.04 8.49
C GLY A 32 1.00 2.71 8.03
N SER A 33 0.84 2.39 6.75
CA SER A 33 -0.40 1.82 6.22
C SER A 33 -0.41 0.32 6.52
N ALA A 34 -0.57 -0.07 7.77
CA ALA A 34 -0.83 -1.46 8.15
C ALA A 34 -2.33 -1.72 7.95
N GLY A 35 -2.72 -2.48 6.93
CA GLY A 35 -4.15 -2.80 6.79
C GLY A 35 -4.59 -3.61 5.59
N TYR A 36 -3.78 -3.72 4.54
CA TYR A 36 -4.15 -4.53 3.38
C TYR A 36 -3.01 -5.46 2.99
N LYS A 37 -2.91 -6.56 3.74
CA LYS A 37 -2.20 -7.74 3.25
C LYS A 37 -3.24 -8.51 2.45
N GLN A 38 -3.04 -8.67 1.14
CA GLN A 38 -3.87 -9.60 0.40
C GLN A 38 -3.63 -10.99 0.98
N PRO A 39 -4.69 -11.72 1.39
CA PRO A 39 -4.53 -13.13 1.71
C PRO A 39 -4.07 -13.82 0.41
N ILE A 40 -2.81 -14.24 0.39
CA ILE A 40 -2.27 -15.05 -0.69
C ILE A 40 -2.84 -16.46 -0.53
N THR A 41 -3.81 -16.82 -1.37
CA THR A 41 -4.19 -18.22 -1.53
C THR A 41 -3.16 -18.87 -2.45
N LEU A 42 -2.11 -19.45 -1.88
CA LEU A 42 -1.19 -20.31 -2.62
C LEU A 42 -1.92 -21.63 -2.91
N GLY A 43 -2.63 -21.67 -4.04
CA GLY A 43 -3.11 -22.91 -4.62
C GLY A 43 -1.93 -23.69 -5.19
N VAL A 44 -1.36 -24.59 -4.40
CA VAL A 44 -0.36 -25.55 -4.88
C VAL A 44 -1.11 -26.68 -5.55
N ASP A 45 -1.18 -26.66 -6.89
CA ASP A 45 -1.57 -27.86 -7.64
C ASP A 45 -0.41 -28.85 -7.56
N ALA A 46 -0.53 -29.83 -6.67
CA ALA A 46 0.48 -30.86 -6.44
C ALA A 46 0.47 -31.89 -7.57
N GLY A 47 0.68 -31.45 -8.82
CA GLY A 47 0.98 -32.31 -9.96
C GLY A 47 2.46 -32.67 -10.07
N SER A 48 3.34 -32.10 -9.23
CA SER A 48 4.78 -32.35 -9.25
C SER A 48 5.30 -32.81 -7.88
N ARG A 49 6.16 -33.84 -7.88
CA ARG A 49 6.70 -34.49 -6.67
C ARG A 49 7.62 -33.59 -5.82
N TYR A 50 7.98 -32.40 -6.28
CA TYR A 50 8.82 -31.44 -5.58
C TYR A 50 8.26 -30.03 -5.73
N VAL A 51 7.62 -29.52 -4.69
CA VAL A 51 7.24 -28.10 -4.58
C VAL A 51 8.39 -27.39 -3.89
N GLY A 52 9.34 -26.90 -4.68
CA GLY A 52 10.39 -26.01 -4.17
C GLY A 52 9.82 -24.61 -3.97
N LEU A 53 9.46 -24.26 -2.74
CA LEU A 53 9.37 -22.86 -2.30
C LEU A 53 10.79 -22.45 -1.87
N TRP A 54 11.48 -21.70 -2.73
CA TRP A 54 12.66 -20.92 -2.35
C TRP A 54 12.22 -19.55 -1.84
#